data_AF-A0A453CRD7-F1
#
_entry.id   AF-A0A453CRD7-F1
#
_cell.length_a   1.000
_cell.length_b   1.000
_cell.length_c   1.000
_cell.angle_alpha   90.00
_cell.angle_beta   90.00
_cell.angle_gamma   90.00
#
_symmetry.space_group_name_H-M   'P 1'
#
loop_
_entity.id
_entity.type
_entity.pdbx_description
1 polymer ?
#
loop_
_entity_poly.entity_id
_entity_poly.type
_entity_poly.pdbx_seq_one_letter_code
_entity_poly.pdbx_strand_id
1 'polypeptide(L)' 'MAPTATTTTTGEQQQHPRKAVGLAAHDASGHLSPIRILRRSTGDDDVAIKVLYCGICHSDLHTIKNDWKNAIYPVVPG' A
#
# COMPACT_ATOMS: atom_id res chain seq x y z
N MET A 1 2.64 -7.14 43.14
CA MET A 1 3.95 -6.46 43.31
C MET A 1 4.94 -7.12 42.36
N ALA A 2 5.41 -6.31 41.42
CA ALA A 2 6.50 -6.49 40.45
C ALA A 2 6.46 -7.68 39.46
N PRO A 3 6.88 -7.45 38.19
CA PRO A 3 6.56 -8.31 37.05
C PRO A 3 7.72 -9.25 36.69
N THR A 4 7.42 -10.47 36.28
CA THR A 4 8.40 -11.38 35.68
C THR A 4 8.70 -10.90 34.27
N ALA A 5 9.88 -10.30 34.08
CA ALA A 5 10.41 -9.90 32.79
C ALA A 5 10.66 -11.15 31.92
N THR A 6 9.79 -11.38 30.95
CA THR A 6 10.08 -12.30 29.85
C THR A 6 11.00 -11.59 28.87
N THR A 7 12.30 -11.73 29.10
CA THR A 7 13.33 -11.53 28.08
C THR A 7 13.09 -12.58 27.00
N THR A 8 12.58 -12.18 25.84
CA THR A 8 12.63 -13.00 24.61
C THR A 8 13.40 -12.22 23.55
N THR A 9 14.66 -12.61 23.46
CA THR A 9 15.46 -12.77 22.23
C THR A 9 15.37 -11.66 21.19
N THR A 10 16.40 -10.83 21.23
CA THR A 10 17.01 -10.10 20.11
C THR A 10 16.99 -10.94 18.83
N GLY A 11 16.06 -10.62 17.95
CA GLY A 11 16.07 -11.01 16.55
C GLY A 11 15.57 -9.81 15.77
N GLU A 12 16.44 -8.83 15.53
CA GLU A 12 16.18 -7.73 14.60
C GLU A 12 15.96 -8.34 13.21
N GLN A 13 14.72 -8.71 12.90
CA GLN A 13 14.27 -9.03 11.56
C GLN A 13 14.45 -7.75 10.74
N GLN A 14 15.48 -7.70 9.90
CA GLN A 14 15.79 -6.55 9.05
C GLN A 14 14.65 -6.29 8.08
N GLN A 15 13.73 -5.44 8.52
CA GLN A 15 12.47 -5.13 7.87
C GLN A 15 12.68 -4.08 6.78
N HIS A 16 13.18 -4.55 5.64
CA HIS A 16 13.43 -3.69 4.49
C HIS A 16 12.12 -3.33 3.75
N PRO A 17 11.94 -2.04 3.36
CA PRO A 17 10.81 -1.65 2.54
C PRO A 17 10.79 -2.41 1.21
N ARG A 18 9.65 -3.03 0.88
CA ARG A 18 9.48 -3.82 -0.35
C ARG A 18 9.16 -2.90 -1.52
N LYS A 19 9.95 -3.00 -2.60
CA LYS A 19 9.64 -2.32 -3.86
C LYS A 19 8.47 -3.02 -4.56
N ALA A 20 7.50 -2.26 -5.04
CA ALA A 20 6.41 -2.74 -5.90
C ALA A 20 6.19 -1.77 -7.06
N VAL A 21 5.49 -2.25 -8.08
CA VAL A 21 5.11 -1.47 -9.27
C VAL A 21 3.59 -1.49 -9.38
N GLY A 22 3.00 -0.35 -9.71
CA GLY A 22 1.57 -0.20 -9.95
C GLY A 22 1.31 0.77 -11.08
N LEU A 23 0.03 1.04 -11.35
CA LEU A 23 -0.42 2.09 -12.24
C LEU A 23 -1.10 3.17 -11.39
N ALA A 24 -0.74 4.43 -11.60
CA ALA A 24 -1.31 5.55 -10.86
C ALA A 24 -1.82 6.65 -11.79
N ALA A 25 -2.89 7.31 -11.37
CA ALA A 25 -3.27 8.61 -11.90
C ALA A 25 -2.50 9.70 -11.16
N HIS A 26 -2.12 10.74 -11.88
CA HIS A 26 -1.34 11.88 -11.35
C HIS A 26 -2.17 13.17 -11.26
N ASP A 27 -3.33 13.20 -11.92
CA ASP A 27 -4.27 14.31 -11.92
C ASP A 27 -5.70 13.81 -12.28
N ALA A 28 -6.66 14.74 -12.30
CA ALA A 28 -8.07 14.47 -12.55
C ALA A 28 -8.41 14.05 -13.99
N SER A 29 -7.45 14.00 -14.93
CA SER A 29 -7.66 13.36 -16.24
C SER A 29 -7.96 11.87 -16.09
N GLY A 30 -7.48 11.25 -15.00
CA GLY A 30 -7.59 9.81 -14.76
C GLY A 30 -6.67 8.97 -15.66
N HIS A 31 -5.70 9.57 -16.35
CA HIS A 31 -4.74 8.80 -17.14
C HIS A 31 -3.79 8.02 -16.22
N LEU A 32 -3.74 6.71 -16.41
CA LEU A 32 -2.91 5.81 -15.59
C LEU A 32 -1.53 5.61 -16.22
N SER A 33 -0.49 5.83 -15.43
CA SER A 33 0.91 5.56 -15.82
C SER A 33 1.65 4.73 -14.79
N PRO A 34 2.69 3.96 -15.19
CA PRO A 34 3.47 3.15 -14.26
C PRO A 34 4.14 3.97 -13.15
N ILE A 35 4.04 3.49 -11.92
CA ILE A 35 4.70 4.08 -10.76
C ILE A 35 5.44 3.01 -9.95
N ARG A 36 6.57 3.39 -9.35
CA ARG A 36 7.28 2.57 -8.37
C ARG A 36 6.88 3.02 -6.98
N ILE A 37 6.45 2.08 -6.16
CA ILE A 37 6.05 2.34 -4.78
C ILE A 37 6.92 1.55 -3.81
N LEU A 38 7.16 2.13 -2.64
CA LEU A 38 7.77 1.45 -1.50
C LEU A 38 6.65 1.05 -0.55
N ARG A 39 6.53 -0.24 -0.29
CA ARG A 39 5.69 -0.77 0.77
C ARG A 39 6.51 -0.90 2.03
N ARG A 40 5.88 -0.62 3.16
CA ARG A 40 6.46 -0.90 4.47
C ARG A 40 6.83 -2.36 4.58
N SER A 41 7.73 -2.63 5.51
CA SER A 41 8.04 -3.97 5.93
C SER A 41 6.82 -4.67 6.53
N THR A 42 6.86 -6.00 6.51
CA THR A 42 5.82 -6.86 7.09
C THR A 42 6.13 -7.05 8.57
N GLY A 43 5.30 -6.45 9.43
CA GLY A 43 5.28 -6.66 10.87
C GLY A 43 4.53 -7.93 11.25
N ASP A 44 4.43 -8.18 12.56
CA ASP A 44 3.93 -9.45 13.10
C ASP A 44 2.45 -9.70 12.77
N ASP A 45 1.65 -8.62 12.67
CA ASP A 45 0.22 -8.68 12.35
C ASP A 45 -0.08 -8.44 10.85
N ASP A 46 0.95 -8.41 10.00
CA ASP A 46 0.81 -8.00 8.61
C ASP A 46 0.87 -9.15 7.61
N VAL A 47 0.08 -9.05 6.54
CA VAL A 47 0.11 -10.00 5.43
C VAL A 47 0.63 -9.32 4.17
N ALA A 48 1.75 -9.82 3.65
CA ALA A 48 2.25 -9.42 2.34
C ALA A 48 1.66 -10.32 1.25
N ILE A 49 0.94 -9.73 0.30
CA ILE A 49 0.25 -10.46 -0.77
C ILE A 49 0.89 -10.15 -2.12
N LYS A 50 1.15 -11.20 -2.91
CA LYS A 50 1.43 -11.05 -4.35
C LYS A 50 0.11 -11.01 -5.09
N VAL A 51 -0.26 -9.83 -5.59
CA VAL A 51 -1.47 -9.64 -6.38
C VAL A 51 -1.32 -10.35 -7.72
N LEU A 52 -2.21 -11.32 -8.00
CA LEU A 52 -2.30 -11.99 -9.30
C LEU A 52 -3.33 -11.33 -10.20
N TYR A 53 -4.46 -10.94 -9.61
CA TYR A 53 -5.60 -10.33 -10.28
C TYR A 53 -6.20 -9.24 -9.39
N CYS A 54 -6.72 -8.18 -10.02
CA CYS A 54 -7.48 -7.10 -9.38
C CYS A 54 -8.62 -6.75 -10.35
N GLY A 55 -9.84 -6.63 -9.82
CA GLY A 55 -11.01 -6.24 -10.61
C GLY A 55 -11.08 -4.73 -10.79
N ILE A 56 -11.78 -4.27 -11.83
CA ILE A 56 -12.06 -2.85 -12.04
C ILE A 56 -13.52 -2.58 -11.69
N CYS A 57 -13.73 -1.55 -10.88
CA CYS A 57 -15.02 -1.11 -10.37
C CYS A 57 -15.31 0.34 -10.82
N HIS A 58 -16.56 0.77 -10.75
CA HIS A 58 -16.91 2.18 -10.95
C HIS A 58 -16.28 3.10 -9.87
N SER A 59 -16.02 2.59 -8.67
CA SER A 59 -15.32 3.35 -7.62
C SER A 59 -13.93 3.78 -8.05
N ASP A 60 -13.24 2.97 -8.85
CA ASP A 60 -11.92 3.30 -9.37
C ASP A 60 -12.00 4.52 -10.29
N LEU A 61 -13.00 4.54 -11.19
CA LEU A 61 -13.21 5.64 -12.12
C LEU A 61 -13.52 6.96 -11.39
N HIS A 62 -14.44 6.92 -10.42
CA HIS A 62 -14.77 8.10 -9.61
C HIS A 62 -13.56 8.60 -8.81
N THR A 63 -12.73 7.68 -8.32
CA THR A 63 -11.51 8.00 -7.57
C THR A 63 -10.46 8.65 -8.45
N ILE A 64 -10.11 8.06 -9.61
CA ILE A 64 -9.03 8.60 -10.46
C ILE A 64 -9.41 9.93 -11.14
N LYS A 65 -10.71 10.17 -11.39
CA LYS A 65 -11.21 11.43 -11.95
C LYS A 65 -11.52 12.50 -10.90
N ASN A 66 -11.36 12.18 -9.62
CA ASN A 66 -11.67 13.08 -8.50
C ASN A 66 -13.13 13.56 -8.48
N ASP A 67 -14.09 12.70 -8.85
CA ASP A 67 -15.51 13.06 -8.90
C ASP A 67 -16.06 13.40 -7.49
N TRP A 68 -15.50 12.79 -6.45
CA TRP A 68 -15.82 13.07 -5.04
C TRP A 68 -15.01 14.22 -4.44
N LYS A 69 -14.11 14.85 -5.21
CA LYS A 69 -13.30 16.01 -4.81
C LYS A 69 -12.39 15.76 -3.58
N ASN A 70 -12.00 14.53 -3.35
CA ASN A 70 -11.14 14.11 -2.23
C ASN A 70 -9.97 13.19 -2.66
N ALA A 71 -9.69 13.08 -3.96
CA ALA A 71 -8.58 12.27 -4.45
C ALA A 71 -7.23 12.88 -4.04
N ILE A 72 -6.32 12.04 -3.55
CA ILE A 72 -4.94 12.38 -3.21
C ILE A 72 -4.03 11.76 -4.27
N TYR A 73 -3.42 12.60 -5.10
CA TYR A 73 -2.51 12.17 -6.15
C TYR A 73 -1.06 12.06 -5.63
N PRO A 74 -0.26 11.09 -6.11
CA PRO A 74 -0.62 10.04 -7.05
C PRO A 74 -1.51 8.96 -6.41
N VAL A 75 -2.55 8.51 -7.13
CA VAL A 75 -3.50 7.49 -6.66
C VAL A 75 -3.36 6.21 -7.47
N VAL A 76 -3.16 5.08 -6.78
CA VAL A 76 -3.20 3.73 -7.35
C VAL A 76 -4.59 3.16 -7.03
N PRO A 77 -5.49 3.00 -8.02
CA PRO A 77 -6.81 2.41 -7.80
C PRO A 77 -6.74 0.88 -7.68
N GLY A 78 -7.87 0.24 -7.34
CA GLY A 78 -7.99 -1.20 -7.13
C GLY A 78 -8.32 -1.61 -5.71
#